data_AF-A0A7S2IV14-F1
#
_entry.id   AF-A0A7S2IV14-F1
#
_cell.length_a   1.000
_cell.length_b   1.000
_cell.length_c   1.000
_cell.angle_alpha   90.00
_cell.angle_beta   90.00
_cell.angle_gamma   90.00
#
_symmetry.space_group_name_H-M   'P 1'
#
loop_
_entity.id
_entity.type
_entity.pdbx_description
1 polymer ?
#
loop_
_entity_poly.entity_id
_entity_poly.type
_entity_poly.pdbx_seq_one_letter_code
_entity_poly.pdbx_strand_id
1 'polypeptide(L)'
;QVRAVLFGGPQDCPGCADGWLQEGAQAKVARRALFSKFEECAPQPVDPQSYCVANSLLQNLASLGMVASSTEPSIQEWPGPGAPLPGSLAVVMSAAAPTCASGRRHHCAVAKNNCAPSGIEPLWTAMFSGL
;
A
#
# COMPACT_ATOMS: atom_id res chain seq x y z
N GLN A 1 -11.79 -17.59 -2.55
CA GLN A 1 -11.92 -16.53 -1.51
C GLN A 1 -10.74 -15.58 -1.67
N VAL A 2 -10.97 -14.34 -2.06
CA VAL A 2 -9.94 -13.29 -2.04
C VAL A 2 -9.88 -12.78 -0.60
N ARG A 3 -8.72 -12.93 0.06
CA ARG A 3 -8.48 -12.32 1.37
C ARG A 3 -7.62 -11.09 1.12
N ALA A 4 -8.26 -9.92 1.13
CA ALA A 4 -7.55 -8.65 0.97
C ALA A 4 -6.57 -8.47 2.14
N VAL A 5 -5.31 -8.19 1.83
CA VAL A 5 -4.29 -7.78 2.81
C VAL A 5 -4.05 -6.30 2.58
N LEU A 6 -4.32 -5.46 3.57
CA LEU A 6 -3.98 -4.05 3.47
C LEU A 6 -2.45 -3.94 3.65
N PHE A 7 -1.72 -3.64 2.57
CA PHE A 7 -0.28 -3.45 2.62
C PHE A 7 0.07 -2.07 3.16
N GLY A 8 0.01 -1.95 4.47
CA GLY A 8 1.01 -1.16 5.19
C GLY A 8 2.34 -1.92 5.35
N GLY A 9 2.30 -3.26 5.25
CA GLY A 9 3.44 -4.19 5.32
C GLY A 9 4.27 -4.11 6.61
N PRO A 10 5.10 -5.12 6.92
CA PRO A 10 5.99 -5.10 8.09
C PRO A 10 7.26 -4.32 7.75
N GLN A 11 7.09 -3.04 7.46
CA GLN A 11 8.21 -2.12 7.15
C GLN A 11 8.71 -1.42 8.41
N ASP A 12 8.11 -1.74 9.56
CA ASP A 12 8.37 -1.09 10.84
C ASP A 12 9.71 -1.48 11.45
N CYS A 13 10.37 -2.52 10.92
CA CYS A 13 11.74 -2.85 11.30
C CYS A 13 12.49 -3.65 10.21
N PRO A 14 13.84 -3.61 10.20
CA PRO A 14 14.67 -4.25 9.17
C PRO A 14 14.45 -5.75 8.92
N GLY A 15 13.96 -6.50 9.91
CA GLY A 15 13.69 -7.94 9.79
C GLY A 15 12.22 -8.32 9.95
N CYS A 16 11.33 -7.34 10.16
CA CYS A 16 9.90 -7.60 10.35
C CYS A 16 9.26 -8.12 9.07
N ALA A 17 9.75 -7.65 7.91
CA ALA A 17 9.23 -8.01 6.60
C ALA A 17 9.48 -9.48 6.26
N ASP A 18 10.64 -10.02 6.62
CA ASP A 18 11.14 -11.30 6.10
C ASP A 18 10.23 -12.48 6.40
N GLY A 19 9.80 -12.64 7.66
CA GLY A 19 8.91 -13.75 8.03
C GLY A 19 7.57 -13.67 7.31
N TRP A 20 7.01 -12.46 7.23
CA TRP A 20 5.74 -12.23 6.55
C TRP A 20 5.87 -12.42 5.03
N LEU A 21 6.99 -12.04 4.42
CA LEU A 21 7.27 -12.27 3.00
C LEU A 21 7.42 -13.76 2.69
N GLN A 22 8.10 -14.51 3.56
CA GLN A 22 8.26 -15.96 3.42
C GLN A 22 6.91 -16.69 3.54
N GLU A 23 6.14 -16.42 4.59
CA GLU A 23 4.80 -16.99 4.77
C GLU A 23 3.85 -16.56 3.64
N GLY A 24 3.93 -15.28 3.25
CA GLY A 24 3.21 -14.68 2.15
C GLY A 24 3.49 -15.43 0.85
N ALA A 25 4.75 -15.62 0.46
CA ALA A 25 5.11 -16.29 -0.79
C ALA A 25 4.58 -17.74 -0.87
N GLN A 26 4.46 -18.43 0.25
CA GLN A 26 3.99 -19.82 0.31
C GLN A 26 2.45 -19.96 0.25
N ALA A 27 1.72 -18.89 0.57
CA ALA A 27 0.26 -18.94 0.60
C ALA A 27 -0.37 -18.83 -0.81
N LYS A 28 -1.29 -19.74 -1.13
CA LYS A 28 -2.12 -19.68 -2.36
C LYS A 28 -3.32 -18.74 -2.18
N VAL A 29 -3.08 -17.51 -1.75
CA VAL A 29 -4.13 -16.50 -1.53
C VAL A 29 -4.02 -15.38 -2.56
N ALA A 30 -5.16 -14.96 -3.11
CA ALA A 30 -5.23 -13.74 -3.91
C ALA A 30 -5.02 -12.53 -3.00
N ARG A 31 -4.09 -11.66 -3.38
CA ARG A 31 -3.68 -10.49 -2.61
C ARG A 31 -4.06 -9.22 -3.36
N ARG A 32 -4.31 -8.18 -2.60
CA ARG A 32 -4.43 -6.80 -3.06
C ARG A 32 -3.52 -5.96 -2.21
N ALA A 33 -3.04 -4.81 -2.70
CA ALA A 33 -2.21 -3.90 -1.94
C ALA A 33 -2.73 -2.48 -2.07
N LEU A 34 -2.79 -1.76 -0.96
CA LEU A 34 -3.04 -0.32 -0.91
C LEU A 34 -1.99 0.30 -0.02
N PHE A 35 -1.22 1.23 -0.57
CA PHE A 35 -0.15 1.94 0.12
C PHE A 35 -0.11 3.40 -0.34
N SER A 36 0.57 4.29 0.38
CA SER A 36 0.70 5.68 -0.05
C SER A 36 1.95 5.86 -0.92
N LYS A 37 1.84 6.63 -2.01
CA LYS A 37 2.97 7.06 -2.85
C LYS A 37 4.09 7.74 -2.06
N PHE A 38 3.71 8.32 -0.92
CA PHE A 38 4.52 9.21 -0.11
C PHE A 38 4.93 8.62 1.24
N GLU A 39 4.57 7.37 1.55
CA GLU A 39 5.04 6.73 2.80
C GLU A 39 6.54 6.41 2.76
N GLU A 40 7.11 6.06 3.90
CA GLU A 40 8.54 6.24 4.19
C GLU A 40 9.46 5.36 3.32
N CYS A 41 8.93 4.24 2.85
CA CYS A 41 9.60 3.22 2.03
C CYS A 41 8.96 3.12 0.61
N ALA A 42 8.10 4.08 0.27
CA ALA A 42 7.38 4.13 -1.00
C ALA A 42 8.27 4.57 -2.18
N PRO A 43 7.71 4.72 -3.39
CA PRO A 43 8.46 5.26 -4.52
C PRO A 43 8.87 6.73 -4.38
N GLN A 44 8.09 7.55 -3.68
CA GLN A 44 8.36 8.99 -3.50
C GLN A 44 8.21 9.40 -2.03
N PRO A 45 9.05 8.87 -1.12
CA PRO A 45 8.89 9.12 0.32
C PRO A 45 9.04 10.61 0.64
N VAL A 46 8.07 11.17 1.37
CA VAL A 46 8.11 12.57 1.84
C VAL A 46 8.84 12.68 3.19
N ASP A 47 8.64 11.70 4.07
CA ASP A 47 9.24 11.64 5.42
C ASP A 47 10.01 10.30 5.62
N PRO A 48 11.11 10.04 4.88
CA PRO A 48 11.81 8.74 4.92
C PRO A 48 12.41 8.44 6.29
N GLN A 49 12.31 7.18 6.74
CA GLN A 49 13.01 6.68 7.93
C GLN A 49 14.39 6.13 7.57
N SER A 50 15.33 6.10 8.51
CA SER A 50 16.72 5.66 8.28
C SER A 50 16.85 4.20 7.81
N TYR A 51 15.90 3.35 8.16
CA TYR A 51 15.84 1.95 7.74
C TYR A 51 15.02 1.74 6.45
N CYS A 52 14.40 2.79 5.92
CA CYS A 52 13.63 2.74 4.68
C CYS A 52 14.52 3.09 3.49
N VAL A 53 14.47 2.24 2.47
CA VAL A 53 14.99 2.55 1.13
C VAL A 53 13.80 2.81 0.21
N ALA A 54 13.90 3.83 -0.63
CA ALA A 54 12.86 4.14 -1.60
C ALA A 54 12.60 2.92 -2.50
N ASN A 55 11.32 2.65 -2.79
CA ASN A 55 10.81 1.48 -3.51
C ASN A 55 10.94 0.12 -2.79
N SER A 56 11.43 0.04 -1.54
CA SER A 56 11.44 -1.24 -0.82
C SER A 56 10.04 -1.85 -0.71
N LEU A 57 8.99 -1.02 -0.61
CA LEU A 57 7.61 -1.50 -0.66
C LEU A 57 7.30 -2.26 -1.96
N LEU A 58 7.72 -1.72 -3.11
CA LEU A 58 7.49 -2.35 -4.41
C LEU A 58 8.33 -3.61 -4.60
N GLN A 59 9.55 -3.64 -4.08
CA GLN A 59 10.39 -4.84 -4.07
C GLN A 59 9.75 -5.97 -3.27
N ASN A 60 9.16 -5.63 -2.11
CA ASN A 60 8.42 -6.57 -1.28
C ASN A 60 7.20 -7.12 -2.03
N LEU A 61 6.41 -6.27 -2.70
CA LEU A 61 5.30 -6.71 -3.55
C LEU A 61 5.77 -7.61 -4.70
N ALA A 62 6.93 -7.31 -5.29
CA ALA A 62 7.49 -8.13 -6.37
C ALA A 62 7.88 -9.52 -5.89
N SER A 63 8.49 -9.63 -4.70
CA SER A 63 8.86 -10.92 -4.11
C SER A 63 7.66 -11.83 -3.80
N LEU A 64 6.47 -11.25 -3.66
CA LEU A 64 5.20 -11.97 -3.49
C LEU A 64 4.49 -12.29 -4.82
N GLY A 65 5.09 -11.95 -5.95
CA GLY A 65 4.49 -12.09 -7.27
C GLY A 65 3.28 -11.20 -7.50
N MET A 66 3.13 -10.10 -6.74
CA MET A 66 2.03 -9.14 -6.94
C MET A 66 2.34 -8.13 -8.03
N VAL A 67 3.62 -7.85 -8.26
CA VAL A 67 4.12 -7.08 -9.39
C VAL A 67 5.32 -7.79 -10.01
N ALA A 68 5.52 -7.68 -11.32
CA ALA A 68 6.70 -8.22 -11.99
C ALA A 68 7.96 -7.36 -11.72
N SER A 69 7.79 -6.05 -11.51
CA SER A 69 8.86 -5.12 -11.20
C SER A 69 8.33 -3.85 -10.55
N SER A 70 9.22 -3.03 -9.97
CA SER A 70 8.86 -1.74 -9.35
C SER A 70 8.39 -0.66 -10.34
N THR A 71 8.38 -0.95 -11.64
CA THR A 71 7.92 -0.03 -12.70
C THR A 71 6.76 -0.60 -13.50
N GLU A 72 6.06 -1.61 -12.97
CA GLU A 72 5.04 -2.32 -13.72
C GLU A 72 3.74 -1.51 -13.88
N PRO A 73 3.08 -1.55 -15.08
CA PRO A 73 1.78 -0.90 -15.32
C PRO A 73 0.61 -1.41 -14.46
N SER A 74 0.81 -2.53 -13.75
CA SER A 74 -0.17 -3.15 -12.86
C SER A 74 -0.44 -2.29 -11.61
N ILE A 75 0.48 -1.41 -11.25
CA ILE A 75 0.33 -0.43 -10.17
C ILE A 75 -0.57 0.70 -10.67
N GLN A 76 -1.76 0.83 -10.08
CA GLN A 76 -2.68 1.89 -10.41
C GLN A 76 -2.57 3.01 -9.39
N GLU A 77 -2.26 4.22 -9.85
CA GLU A 77 -2.29 5.39 -8.99
C GLU A 77 -3.73 5.86 -8.78
N TRP A 78 -4.11 6.10 -7.53
CA TRP A 78 -5.36 6.73 -7.17
C TRP A 78 -5.09 8.14 -6.62
N PRO A 79 -5.54 9.21 -7.31
CA PRO A 79 -5.24 10.59 -6.89
C PRO A 79 -5.86 10.98 -5.54
N GLY A 80 -6.97 10.36 -5.15
CA GLY A 80 -7.68 10.65 -3.91
C GLY A 80 -9.19 10.80 -4.09
N PRO A 81 -9.90 11.24 -3.04
CA PRO A 81 -11.35 11.38 -3.06
C PRO A 81 -11.85 12.25 -4.21
N GLY A 82 -12.96 11.84 -4.83
CA GLY A 82 -13.54 12.49 -6.01
C GLY A 82 -12.97 12.01 -7.35
N ALA A 83 -11.84 11.30 -7.35
CA ALA A 83 -11.35 10.59 -8.52
C ALA A 83 -12.09 9.24 -8.71
N PRO A 84 -12.25 8.76 -9.96
CA PRO A 84 -12.74 7.41 -10.23
C PRO A 84 -11.88 6.35 -9.52
N LEU A 85 -12.51 5.24 -9.14
CA LEU A 85 -11.77 4.10 -8.62
C LEU A 85 -10.85 3.51 -9.72
N PRO A 86 -9.66 3.02 -9.35
CA PRO A 86 -8.80 2.31 -10.29
C PRO A 86 -9.48 1.13 -10.96
N GLY A 87 -9.22 0.91 -12.26
CA GLY A 87 -9.77 -0.23 -13.00
C GLY A 87 -9.21 -1.59 -12.54
N SER A 88 -8.06 -1.59 -11.86
CA SER A 88 -7.49 -2.75 -11.18
C SER A 88 -7.21 -2.41 -9.72
N LEU A 89 -7.61 -3.32 -8.82
CA LEU A 89 -7.39 -3.21 -7.37
C LEU A 89 -6.30 -4.16 -6.87
N ALA A 90 -5.49 -4.73 -7.78
CA ALA A 90 -4.39 -5.64 -7.41
C ALA A 90 -3.31 -4.89 -6.60
N VAL A 91 -2.86 -3.74 -7.11
CA VAL A 91 -1.92 -2.86 -6.42
C VAL A 91 -2.34 -1.42 -6.67
N VAL A 92 -2.80 -0.75 -5.62
CA VAL A 92 -3.23 0.65 -5.66
C VAL A 92 -2.24 1.49 -4.87
N MET A 93 -1.72 2.53 -5.52
CA MET A 93 -0.86 3.52 -4.89
C MET A 93 -1.65 4.82 -4.71
N SER A 94 -1.94 5.19 -3.47
CA SER A 94 -2.68 6.42 -3.15
C SER A 94 -1.75 7.64 -3.16
N ALA A 95 -2.10 8.67 -3.92
CA ALA A 95 -1.48 10.00 -3.84
C ALA A 95 -2.27 10.97 -2.92
N ALA A 96 -3.31 10.47 -2.25
CA ALA A 96 -4.15 11.31 -1.40
C ALA A 96 -3.38 11.84 -0.17
N ALA A 97 -3.64 13.09 0.19
CA ALA A 97 -3.00 13.73 1.33
C ALA A 97 -3.56 13.22 2.68
N PRO A 98 -2.73 13.08 3.72
CA PRO A 98 -3.18 12.77 5.08
C PRO A 98 -3.95 13.92 5.71
N THR A 99 -4.84 13.63 6.65
CA THR A 99 -5.54 14.63 7.48
C THR A 99 -4.83 14.90 8.80
N CYS A 100 -3.99 13.98 9.28
CA CYS A 100 -3.29 14.13 10.55
C CYS A 100 -1.98 14.93 10.42
N ALA A 101 -1.63 15.65 11.48
CA ALA A 101 -0.50 16.59 11.49
C ALA A 101 0.85 15.96 11.89
N SER A 102 0.87 14.76 12.48
CA SER A 102 2.09 14.12 12.99
C SER A 102 2.08 12.60 12.86
N GLY A 103 3.24 11.99 13.12
CA GLY A 103 3.46 10.55 13.01
C GLY A 103 3.69 10.08 11.57
N ARG A 104 3.42 8.80 11.32
CA ARG A 104 3.54 8.16 10.00
C ARG A 104 2.37 8.53 9.09
N ARG A 105 2.24 9.82 8.76
CA ARG A 105 1.01 10.42 8.21
C ARG A 105 0.55 9.74 6.93
N HIS A 106 1.45 9.56 5.96
CA HIS A 106 1.13 8.97 4.67
C HIS A 106 0.74 7.49 4.76
N HIS A 107 1.45 6.71 5.57
CA HIS A 107 1.03 5.35 5.89
C HIS A 107 -0.34 5.32 6.58
N CYS A 108 -0.53 6.16 7.60
CA CYS A 108 -1.80 6.22 8.34
C CYS A 108 -2.96 6.72 7.45
N ALA A 109 -2.70 7.52 6.41
CA ALA A 109 -3.74 8.01 5.50
C ALA A 109 -4.46 6.89 4.74
N VAL A 110 -3.80 5.75 4.55
CA VAL A 110 -4.40 4.58 3.90
C VAL A 110 -4.76 3.48 4.89
N ALA A 111 -4.15 3.47 6.09
CA ALA A 111 -4.30 2.42 7.09
C ALA A 111 -5.25 2.75 8.26
N LYS A 112 -5.54 4.03 8.53
CA LYS A 112 -6.31 4.47 9.70
C LYS A 112 -7.32 5.55 9.37
N ASN A 113 -8.56 5.36 9.82
CA ASN A 113 -9.66 6.30 9.60
C ASN A 113 -9.38 7.73 10.09
N ASN A 114 -8.66 7.88 11.21
CA ASN A 114 -8.38 9.19 11.81
C ASN A 114 -7.26 10.00 11.10
N CYS A 115 -6.55 9.41 10.14
CA CYS A 115 -5.54 10.09 9.32
C CYS A 115 -5.91 10.10 7.83
N ALA A 116 -6.96 9.37 7.45
CA ALA A 116 -7.37 9.24 6.07
C ALA A 116 -8.14 10.49 5.59
N PRO A 117 -8.08 10.79 4.29
CA PRO A 117 -8.89 11.86 3.70
C PRO A 117 -10.37 11.48 3.69
N SER A 118 -11.25 12.47 3.89
CA SER A 118 -12.70 12.27 3.80
C SER A 118 -13.09 11.76 2.41
N GLY A 119 -13.88 10.68 2.34
CA GLY A 119 -14.29 10.06 1.08
C GLY A 119 -13.37 8.95 0.57
N ILE A 120 -12.49 8.40 1.41
CA ILE A 120 -11.65 7.21 1.09
C ILE A 120 -12.44 5.89 1.16
N GLU A 121 -13.58 5.88 1.86
CA GLU A 121 -14.39 4.70 2.16
C GLU A 121 -14.78 3.90 0.91
N PRO A 122 -15.13 4.51 -0.23
CA PRO A 122 -15.39 3.77 -1.46
C PRO A 122 -14.18 2.96 -1.94
N LEU A 123 -12.96 3.51 -1.86
CA LEU A 123 -11.74 2.78 -2.22
C LEU A 123 -11.52 1.60 -1.28
N TRP A 124 -11.59 1.81 0.05
CA TRP A 124 -11.47 0.72 1.01
C TRP A 124 -12.52 -0.36 0.77
N THR A 125 -13.77 0.03 0.57
CA THR A 125 -14.87 -0.89 0.26
C THR A 125 -14.54 -1.72 -0.98
N ALA A 126 -14.08 -1.08 -2.06
CA ALA A 126 -13.68 -1.78 -3.28
C ALA A 126 -12.52 -2.76 -3.03
N MET A 127 -11.48 -2.32 -2.31
CA MET A 127 -10.32 -3.15 -1.96
C MET A 127 -10.71 -4.41 -1.18
N PHE A 128 -11.64 -4.31 -0.23
CA PHE A 128 -12.07 -5.43 0.63
C PHE A 128 -13.22 -6.28 0.07
N SER A 129 -14.09 -5.73 -0.77
CA SER A 129 -15.28 -6.43 -1.26
C SER A 129 -15.02 -7.34 -2.47
N GLY A 130 -13.91 -7.16 -3.18
CA GLY A 130 -13.66 -7.94 -4.39
C GLY A 130 -14.37 -7.41 -5.65
N LEU A 131 -15.19 -6.36 -5.52
CA LEU A 131 -15.86 -5.66 -6.63
C LEU A 131 -14.86 -4.97 -7.55
#